data_AF-A0A1C9WAF2-F1
#
_entry.id   AF-A0A1C9WAF2-F1
#
_cell.length_a   1.000
_cell.length_b   1.000
_cell.length_c   1.000
_cell.angle_alpha   90.00
_cell.angle_beta   90.00
_cell.angle_gamma   90.00
#
_symmetry.space_group_name_H-M   'P 1'
#
loop_
_entity.id
_entity.type
_entity.pdbx_description
1 polymer ?
#
loop_
_entity_poly.entity_id
_entity_poly.type
_entity_poly.pdbx_seq_one_letter_code
_entity_poly.pdbx_strand_id
1 'polypeptide(L)'
;MADDRNIYQSVDNKTDVHELALKIREDVENADTRAALTELHRRAGYLVTLSHSSAWKEKFGDDIEEIRDTAQEEFGVTARKINRRAEDIGTDADYDESWGESDDN
;
A
#
# COMPACT_ATOMS: atom_id res chain seq x y z
N MET A 1 9.63 15.40 7.64
CA MET A 1 8.86 14.85 6.51
C MET A 1 9.73 14.91 5.25
N ALA A 2 10.78 14.08 5.18
CA ALA A 2 11.71 14.02 4.05
C ALA A 2 12.09 12.56 3.67
N ASP A 3 11.74 11.57 4.50
CA ASP A 3 12.19 10.19 4.34
C ASP A 3 11.27 9.31 3.48
N ASP A 4 9.94 9.51 3.53
CA ASP A 4 9.00 8.64 2.79
C ASP A 4 9.22 8.68 1.27
N ARG A 5 9.71 9.78 0.70
CA ARG A 5 9.97 9.84 -0.74
C ARG A 5 11.15 8.98 -1.19
N ASN A 6 12.10 8.69 -0.29
CA ASN A 6 13.30 7.93 -0.63
C ASN A 6 13.02 6.42 -0.70
N ILE A 7 12.25 5.89 0.26
CA ILE A 7 11.86 4.48 0.32
C ILE A 7 11.12 3.99 -0.94
N TYR A 8 10.30 4.83 -1.58
CA TYR A 8 9.61 4.46 -2.83
C TYR A 8 10.50 4.62 -4.08
N GLN A 9 11.56 5.44 -4.02
CA GLN A 9 12.49 5.57 -5.15
C GLN A 9 13.42 4.36 -5.28
N SER A 10 13.65 3.65 -4.17
CA SER A 10 14.43 2.40 -4.11
C SER A 10 13.69 1.16 -4.63
N VAL A 11 12.43 1.29 -5.06
CA VAL A 11 11.70 0.17 -5.67
C VAL A 11 12.18 0.01 -7.11
N ASP A 12 12.97 -1.01 -7.39
CA ASP A 12 13.56 -1.32 -8.68
C ASP A 12 12.96 -2.56 -9.34
N ASN A 13 12.21 -3.38 -8.60
CA ASN A 13 11.51 -4.57 -9.12
C ASN A 13 10.30 -4.96 -8.25
N LYS A 14 9.55 -6.01 -8.66
CA LYS A 14 8.36 -6.49 -7.94
C LYS A 14 8.65 -7.02 -6.53
N THR A 15 9.84 -7.56 -6.31
CA THR A 15 10.26 -8.04 -4.99
C THR A 15 10.32 -6.88 -4.01
N ASP A 16 10.82 -5.73 -4.46
CA ASP A 16 10.91 -4.53 -3.61
C ASP A 16 9.52 -3.99 -3.25
N VAL A 17 8.55 -4.08 -4.17
CA VAL A 17 7.13 -3.76 -3.89
C VAL A 17 6.60 -4.68 -2.79
N HIS A 18 6.83 -5.98 -2.91
CA HIS A 18 6.42 -6.98 -1.93
C HIS A 18 7.10 -6.76 -0.57
N GLU A 19 8.40 -6.48 -0.55
CA GLU A 19 9.15 -6.18 0.68
C GLU A 19 8.65 -4.92 1.37
N LEU A 20 8.32 -3.87 0.61
CA LEU A 20 7.75 -2.65 1.19
C LEU A 20 6.36 -2.91 1.77
N ALA A 21 5.52 -3.67 1.06
CA ALA A 21 4.22 -4.09 1.58
C ALA A 21 4.34 -4.96 2.84
N LEU A 22 5.33 -5.86 2.92
CA LEU A 22 5.63 -6.62 4.13
C LEU A 22 5.99 -5.70 5.31
N LYS A 23 6.85 -4.70 5.10
CA LYS A 23 7.20 -3.73 6.15
C LYS A 23 5.98 -2.96 6.65
N ILE A 24 5.13 -2.49 5.74
CA ILE A 24 3.86 -1.83 6.11
C ILE A 24 2.99 -2.79 6.93
N ARG A 25 2.88 -4.06 6.53
CA ARG A 25 2.11 -5.07 7.27
C ARG A 25 2.67 -5.38 8.66
N GLU A 26 3.97 -5.29 8.86
CA GLU A 26 4.61 -5.41 10.18
C GLU A 26 4.28 -4.17 11.05
N ASP A 27 4.33 -2.97 10.47
CA ASP A 27 3.93 -1.74 11.16
C ASP A 27 2.45 -1.78 11.58
N VAL A 28 1.58 -2.41 10.79
CA VAL A 28 0.16 -2.60 11.14
C VAL A 28 0.02 -3.42 12.42
N GLU A 29 0.81 -4.46 12.63
CA GLU A 29 0.73 -5.28 13.85
C GLU A 29 1.07 -4.48 15.11
N ASN A 30 1.94 -3.48 14.97
CA ASN A 30 2.38 -2.61 16.06
C ASN A 30 1.53 -1.34 16.20
N ALA A 31 0.55 -1.11 15.31
CA ALA A 31 -0.28 0.07 15.36
C ALA A 31 -1.37 -0.06 16.42
N ASP A 32 -1.42 0.89 17.36
CA ASP A 32 -2.40 0.92 18.46
C ASP A 32 -3.47 2.00 18.32
N THR A 33 -3.49 2.74 17.19
CA THR A 33 -4.44 3.83 16.97
C THR A 33 -5.00 3.83 15.56
N ARG A 34 -6.24 4.31 15.43
CA ARG A 34 -6.88 4.53 14.12
C ARG A 34 -6.04 5.43 13.21
N ALA A 35 -5.46 6.49 13.76
CA ALA A 35 -4.63 7.41 12.98
C ALA A 35 -3.39 6.73 12.38
N ALA A 36 -2.73 5.85 13.14
CA ALA A 36 -1.62 5.06 12.63
C ALA A 36 -2.07 4.08 11.53
N LEU A 37 -3.19 3.39 11.73
CA LEU A 37 -3.79 2.51 10.72
C LEU A 37 -4.16 3.24 9.43
N THR A 38 -4.74 4.44 9.54
CA THR A 38 -5.07 5.29 8.39
C THR A 38 -3.82 5.70 7.61
N GLU A 39 -2.73 6.03 8.30
CA GLU A 39 -1.48 6.39 7.62
C GLU A 39 -0.88 5.18 6.90
N LEU A 40 -0.93 4.00 7.51
CA LEU A 40 -0.46 2.76 6.89
C LEU A 40 -1.30 2.37 5.66
N HIS A 41 -2.63 2.56 5.73
CA HIS A 41 -3.52 2.36 4.58
C HIS A 41 -3.15 3.30 3.42
N ARG A 42 -2.93 4.58 3.71
CA ARG A 42 -2.48 5.57 2.71
C ARG A 42 -1.14 5.21 2.09
N ARG A 43 -0.17 4.75 2.90
CA ARG A 43 1.15 4.32 2.43
C ARG A 43 1.05 3.12 1.50
N ALA A 44 0.18 2.16 1.79
CA ALA A 44 -0.09 1.03 0.91
C ALA A 44 -0.79 1.50 -0.38
N GLY A 45 -1.80 2.38 -0.30
CA GLY A 45 -2.49 2.92 -1.48
C GLY A 45 -1.59 3.79 -2.38
N TYR A 46 -0.57 4.40 -1.79
CA TYR A 46 0.42 5.18 -2.53
C TYR A 46 1.31 4.31 -3.42
N LEU A 47 1.63 3.07 -3.02
CA LEU A 47 2.32 2.11 -3.90
C LEU A 47 1.53 1.84 -5.18
N VAL A 48 0.22 1.62 -5.04
CA VAL A 48 -0.66 1.43 -6.21
C VAL A 48 -0.64 2.69 -7.06
N THR A 49 -0.84 3.86 -6.46
CA THR A 49 -0.80 5.15 -7.18
C THR A 49 0.50 5.34 -7.97
N LEU A 50 1.64 4.99 -7.38
CA LEU A 50 2.95 5.08 -8.05
C LEU A 50 3.05 4.14 -9.25
N SER A 51 2.50 2.93 -9.18
CA SER A 51 2.46 1.99 -10.33
C SER A 51 1.62 2.47 -11.52
N HIS A 52 0.78 3.48 -11.33
CA HIS A 52 0.06 4.18 -12.40
C HIS A 52 0.79 5.44 -12.92
N SER A 53 1.88 5.86 -12.26
CA SER A 53 2.60 7.08 -12.62
C SER A 53 3.47 6.93 -13.87
N SER A 54 3.67 8.02 -14.60
CA SER A 54 4.58 8.04 -15.76
C SER A 54 6.02 7.71 -15.36
N ALA A 55 6.48 8.17 -14.19
CA ALA A 55 7.83 7.92 -13.72
C ALA A 55 8.11 6.42 -13.53
N TRP A 56 7.17 5.67 -12.96
CA TRP A 56 7.30 4.21 -12.83
C TRP A 56 7.13 3.52 -14.18
N LYS A 57 6.24 4.02 -15.05
CA LYS A 57 6.14 3.49 -16.41
C LYS A 57 7.44 3.64 -17.20
N GLU A 58 8.12 4.78 -17.07
CA GLU A 58 9.43 5.02 -17.69
C GLU A 58 10.54 4.15 -17.05
N LYS A 59 10.45 3.91 -15.74
CA LYS A 59 11.43 3.10 -14.99
C LYS A 59 11.33 1.61 -15.28
N PHE A 60 10.11 1.06 -15.23
CA PHE A 60 9.84 -0.38 -15.31
C PHE A 60 9.51 -0.85 -16.73
N GLY A 61 9.15 0.06 -17.64
CA GLY A 61 8.85 -0.29 -19.03
C GLY A 61 7.75 -1.35 -19.13
N ASP A 62 8.06 -2.48 -19.76
CA ASP A 62 7.13 -3.59 -19.97
C ASP A 62 6.73 -4.32 -18.67
N ASP A 63 7.54 -4.24 -17.60
CA ASP A 63 7.26 -4.89 -16.32
C ASP A 63 6.21 -4.11 -15.49
N ILE A 64 5.80 -2.92 -15.91
CA ILE A 64 4.91 -2.04 -15.13
C ILE A 64 3.55 -2.68 -14.84
N GLU A 65 3.06 -3.55 -15.73
CA GLU A 65 1.80 -4.26 -15.52
C GLU A 65 1.93 -5.25 -14.35
N GLU A 66 3.01 -6.04 -14.33
CA GLU A 66 3.29 -6.98 -13.23
C GLU A 66 3.53 -6.25 -11.90
N ILE A 67 4.21 -5.10 -11.93
CA ILE A 67 4.42 -4.23 -10.77
C ILE A 67 3.09 -3.72 -10.22
N ARG A 68 2.19 -3.29 -11.10
CA ARG A 68 0.87 -2.81 -10.72
C ARG A 68 0.02 -3.90 -10.10
N ASP A 69 -0.03 -5.07 -10.73
CA ASP A 69 -0.81 -6.20 -10.23
C ASP A 69 -0.31 -6.62 -8.84
N THR A 70 1.01 -6.68 -8.67
CA THR A 70 1.64 -6.93 -7.37
C THR A 70 1.26 -5.86 -6.34
N ALA A 71 1.34 -4.59 -6.70
CA ALA A 71 0.98 -3.49 -5.79
C ALA A 71 -0.49 -3.53 -5.35
N GLN A 72 -1.41 -3.86 -6.28
CA GLN A 72 -2.85 -3.97 -6.00
C GLN A 72 -3.15 -5.17 -5.10
N GLU A 73 -2.56 -6.34 -5.39
CA GLU A 73 -2.70 -7.52 -4.54
C GLU A 73 -2.22 -7.23 -3.12
N GLU A 74 -1.02 -6.66 -3.00
CA GLU A 74 -0.42 -6.33 -1.72
C GLU A 74 -1.20 -5.26 -0.94
N PHE A 75 -1.78 -4.28 -1.63
CA PHE A 75 -2.70 -3.32 -1.03
C PHE A 75 -3.89 -4.03 -0.40
N GLY A 76 -4.57 -4.91 -1.13
CA GLY A 76 -5.76 -5.58 -0.60
C GLY A 76 -5.46 -6.54 0.54
N VAL A 77 -4.31 -7.21 0.55
CA VAL A 77 -3.87 -8.00 1.71
C VAL A 77 -3.58 -7.09 2.92
N THR A 78 -2.95 -5.95 2.69
CA THR A 78 -2.60 -5.00 3.76
C THR A 78 -3.84 -4.34 4.34
N ALA A 79 -4.79 -3.90 3.51
CA ALA A 79 -6.05 -3.29 3.95
C ALA A 79 -6.90 -4.26 4.78
N ARG A 80 -7.00 -5.53 4.37
CA ARG A 80 -7.61 -6.59 5.18
C ARG A 80 -6.96 -6.74 6.56
N LYS A 81 -5.64 -6.66 6.62
CA LYS A 81 -4.91 -6.73 7.90
C LYS A 81 -5.16 -5.49 8.76
N ILE A 82 -5.26 -4.32 8.15
CA ILE A 82 -5.59 -3.06 8.81
C ILE A 82 -7.00 -3.11 9.42
N ASN A 83 -8.00 -3.60 8.68
CA ASN A 83 -9.36 -3.78 9.19
C ASN A 83 -9.37 -4.72 10.41
N ARG A 84 -8.72 -5.89 10.31
CA ARG A 84 -8.59 -6.81 11.46
C ARG A 84 -7.94 -6.15 12.67
N ARG A 85 -6.85 -5.40 12.45
CA ARG A 85 -6.17 -4.69 13.53
C ARG A 85 -7.05 -3.61 14.14
N ALA A 86 -7.84 -2.91 13.31
CA ALA A 86 -8.80 -1.91 13.78
C ALA A 86 -9.85 -2.53 14.70
N GLU A 87 -10.40 -3.70 14.34
CA GLU A 87 -11.29 -4.47 15.19
C GLU A 87 -10.61 -4.86 16.52
N ASP A 88 -9.37 -5.36 16.47
CA ASP A 88 -8.62 -5.78 17.66
C ASP A 88 -8.37 -4.65 18.66
N ILE A 89 -8.14 -3.42 18.17
CA ILE A 89 -7.92 -2.23 19.02
C ILE A 89 -9.22 -1.47 19.34
N GLY A 90 -10.37 -1.96 18.87
CA GLY A 90 -11.69 -1.39 19.14
C GLY A 90 -11.97 -0.07 18.42
N THR A 91 -11.44 0.11 17.20
CA THR A 91 -11.75 1.24 16.33
C THR A 91 -12.46 0.80 15.05
N ASP A 92 -12.95 1.74 14.26
CA ASP A 92 -13.72 1.43 13.06
C ASP A 92 -12.85 0.79 11.97
N ALA A 93 -13.35 -0.33 11.44
CA ALA A 93 -12.71 -1.18 10.44
C ALA A 93 -13.40 -1.04 9.08
N ASP A 94 -13.48 0.20 8.60
CA ASP A 94 -14.18 0.61 7.37
C ASP A 94 -13.22 0.97 6.22
N TYR A 95 -11.97 0.47 6.25
CA TYR A 95 -10.99 0.77 5.22
C TYR A 95 -11.30 -0.01 3.92
N ASP A 96 -11.25 0.66 2.77
CA ASP A 96 -11.37 0.01 1.46
C ASP A 96 -10.28 -1.06 1.27
N GLU A 97 -10.73 -2.28 0.94
CA GLU A 97 -9.86 -3.44 0.72
C GLU A 97 -9.44 -3.62 -0.74
N SER A 98 -10.02 -2.83 -1.63
CA SER A 98 -9.68 -2.81 -3.05
C SER A 98 -9.37 -1.39 -3.49
N TRP A 99 -8.42 -1.28 -4.40
CA TRP A 99 -7.97 0.01 -4.90
C TRP A 99 -8.78 0.37 -6.15
N GLY A 100 -9.55 1.45 -6.09
CA GLY A 100 -10.27 1.98 -7.26
C GLY A 100 -11.64 1.37 -7.56
N GLU A 101 -12.21 0.51 -6.69
CA GLU A 101 -13.61 0.08 -6.83
C GLU A 101 -14.63 1.12 -6.32
N SER A 102 -14.15 2.25 -5.80
CA SER A 102 -14.97 3.34 -5.26
C SER A 102 -14.87 4.61 -6.12
N ASP A 103 -15.15 4.53 -7.43
CA ASP A 103 -15.76 5.60 -8.27
C ASP A 103 -15.88 5.14 -9.74
N ASP A 104 -16.99 4.48 -10.10
CA ASP A 104 -17.55 4.53 -11.46
C ASP A 104 -19.07 4.70 -11.32
N ASN A 105 -19.51 5.96 -11.26
CA ASN A 105 -20.90 6.36 -11.51
C ASN A 105 -20.98 7.73 -12.18
#